data_AF-A0A220DBZ9-F1
#
_entry.id   AF-A0A220DBZ9-F1
#
_cell.length_a   1.000
_cell.length_b   1.000
_cell.length_c   1.000
_cell.angle_alpha   90.00
_cell.angle_beta   90.00
_cell.angle_gamma   90.00
#
_symmetry.space_group_name_H-M   'P 1'
#
loop_
_entity.id
_entity.type
_entity.pdbx_description
1 polymer ?
#
loop_
_entity_poly.entity_id
_entity_poly.type
_entity_poly.pdbx_seq_one_letter_code
_entity_poly.pdbx_strand_id
1 'polypeptide(L)'
;SIYGMHWLIDVDNFYGYGSRGDGVGRPSYINTFQRGPQESVWETIPHPSWEAFNWGRTGQGFLSLFIQDQTFSRQWRYTDAPDADARAIQAIYWAKIWADEQGGSPIVNGLVTKAAKMGDYLRYSMIDKYFKKIGNCVGATTCPAVMGTKDNMHFLLAWYYAWGG
;
A
#
# COMPACT_ATOMS: atom_id res chain seq x y z
N SER A 1 -4.81 6.23 11.21
CA SER A 1 -4.77 5.08 10.27
C SER A 1 -4.78 5.60 8.85
N ILE A 2 -4.35 4.78 7.89
CA ILE A 2 -4.48 5.03 6.45
C ILE A 2 -5.81 4.41 5.97
N TYR A 3 -6.52 5.10 5.06
CA TYR A 3 -7.75 4.58 4.43
C TYR A 3 -7.48 4.31 2.94
N GLY A 4 -6.76 3.23 2.68
CA GLY A 4 -6.47 2.71 1.34
C GLY A 4 -6.26 1.21 1.40
N MET A 5 -6.41 0.53 0.26
CA MET A 5 -6.40 -0.94 0.22
C MET A 5 -4.97 -1.47 0.21
N HIS A 6 -4.69 -2.49 1.01
CA HIS A 6 -3.51 -3.31 0.73
C HIS A 6 -3.71 -4.09 -0.57
N TRP A 7 -2.68 -4.16 -1.41
CA TRP A 7 -2.79 -4.70 -2.76
C TRP A 7 -2.92 -6.23 -2.84
N LEU A 8 -2.39 -6.99 -1.88
CA LEU A 8 -2.35 -8.45 -1.96
C LEU A 8 -2.85 -9.13 -0.68
N ILE A 9 -3.70 -10.13 -0.88
CA ILE A 9 -4.35 -10.86 0.20
C ILE A 9 -4.34 -12.36 -0.14
N ASP A 10 -3.93 -13.18 0.82
CA ASP A 10 -4.15 -14.61 0.80
C ASP A 10 -5.52 -14.90 1.45
N VAL A 11 -6.51 -15.10 0.60
CA VAL A 11 -7.93 -15.15 1.00
C VAL A 11 -8.23 -16.34 1.91
N ASP A 12 -7.71 -17.52 1.56
CA ASP A 12 -7.98 -18.77 2.26
C ASP A 12 -6.84 -19.26 3.15
N ASN A 13 -5.84 -18.40 3.36
CA ASN A 13 -4.66 -18.68 4.16
C ASN A 13 -3.86 -19.90 3.64
N PHE A 14 -3.67 -19.96 2.31
CA PHE A 14 -2.87 -20.99 1.66
C PHE A 14 -1.41 -20.99 2.16
N TYR A 15 -0.81 -19.81 2.37
CA TYR A 15 0.56 -19.69 2.88
C TYR A 15 0.67 -19.92 4.40
N GLY A 16 -0.45 -19.90 5.12
CA GLY A 16 -0.48 -20.24 6.54
C GLY A 16 0.06 -19.16 7.47
N TYR A 17 0.15 -17.89 7.05
CA TYR A 17 0.56 -16.79 7.94
C TYR A 17 -0.58 -16.27 8.83
N GLY A 18 -1.83 -16.45 8.39
CA GLY A 18 -3.01 -16.08 9.13
C GLY A 18 -3.23 -14.58 9.32
N SER A 19 -4.16 -14.21 10.20
CA SER A 19 -4.44 -12.81 10.54
C SER A 19 -3.48 -12.35 11.62
N ARG A 20 -2.66 -11.34 11.32
CA ARG A 20 -1.67 -10.78 12.26
C ARG A 20 -0.72 -11.85 12.85
N GLY A 21 -0.37 -12.84 12.03
CA GLY A 21 0.58 -13.88 12.39
C GLY A 21 0.03 -15.02 13.25
N ASP A 22 -1.29 -15.18 13.36
CA ASP A 22 -1.93 -16.27 14.10
C ASP A 22 -1.84 -17.65 13.41
N GLY A 23 -1.42 -17.68 12.15
CA GLY A 23 -1.29 -18.90 11.34
C GLY A 23 -2.59 -19.53 10.84
N VAL A 24 -3.76 -19.01 11.23
CA VAL A 24 -5.07 -19.64 10.95
C VAL A 24 -6.12 -18.69 10.39
N GLY A 25 -6.06 -17.40 10.76
CA GLY A 25 -7.06 -16.40 10.43
C GLY A 25 -7.16 -16.12 8.93
N ARG A 26 -8.36 -15.74 8.48
CA ARG A 26 -8.66 -15.36 7.10
C ARG A 26 -9.38 -14.00 7.05
N PRO A 27 -9.11 -13.17 6.04
CA PRO A 27 -8.01 -13.30 5.09
C PRO A 27 -6.64 -12.96 5.74
N SER A 28 -5.53 -13.40 5.13
CA SER A 28 -4.16 -13.05 5.53
C SER A 28 -3.57 -11.97 4.63
N TYR A 29 -3.04 -10.89 5.22
CA TYR A 29 -2.36 -9.83 4.48
C TYR A 29 -0.90 -10.24 4.24
N ILE A 30 -0.51 -10.30 2.97
CA ILE A 30 0.81 -10.78 2.53
C ILE A 30 1.40 -9.84 1.48
N ASN A 31 2.71 -9.90 1.27
CA ASN A 31 3.38 -9.23 0.18
C ASN A 31 4.41 -10.14 -0.49
N THR A 32 4.91 -9.73 -1.66
CA THR A 32 5.87 -10.49 -2.46
C THR A 32 7.03 -9.60 -2.92
N PHE A 33 6.76 -8.66 -3.83
CA PHE A 33 7.78 -7.82 -4.47
C PHE A 33 8.46 -6.86 -3.48
N GLN A 34 9.78 -6.94 -3.36
CA GLN A 34 10.61 -6.10 -2.48
C GLN A 34 12.03 -5.84 -3.01
N ARG A 35 12.52 -6.56 -4.03
CA ARG A 35 13.96 -6.59 -4.41
C ARG A 35 14.27 -5.93 -5.76
N GLY A 36 13.41 -5.02 -6.21
CA GLY A 36 13.69 -4.14 -7.34
C GLY A 36 13.28 -4.71 -8.70
N PRO A 37 13.70 -4.07 -9.80
CA PRO A 37 13.08 -4.23 -11.12
C PRO A 37 13.37 -5.58 -11.81
N GLN A 38 14.33 -6.36 -11.30
CA GLN A 38 14.68 -7.68 -11.83
C GLN A 38 14.07 -8.82 -11.01
N GLU A 39 13.24 -8.51 -10.00
CA GLU A 39 12.48 -9.53 -9.28
C GLU A 39 11.16 -9.79 -10.01
N SER A 40 11.13 -10.84 -10.83
CA SER A 40 9.88 -11.31 -11.45
C SER A 40 8.99 -12.03 -10.44
N VAL A 41 7.75 -12.30 -10.83
CA VAL A 41 6.77 -13.03 -9.99
C VAL A 41 7.29 -14.40 -9.54
N TRP A 42 8.15 -15.04 -10.33
CA TRP A 42 8.73 -16.36 -10.06
C TRP A 42 9.86 -16.35 -9.05
N GLU A 43 10.38 -15.17 -8.74
CA GLU A 43 11.60 -15.03 -7.92
C GLU A 43 11.29 -14.52 -6.52
N THR A 44 10.05 -14.08 -6.26
CA THR A 44 9.64 -13.52 -4.96
C THR A 44 9.67 -14.54 -3.82
N ILE A 45 9.75 -14.03 -2.59
CA ILE A 45 9.51 -14.80 -1.37
C ILE A 45 8.25 -14.23 -0.71
N PRO A 46 7.08 -14.90 -0.84
CA PRO A 46 5.88 -14.49 -0.14
C PRO A 46 6.13 -14.36 1.36
N HIS A 47 5.63 -13.30 1.97
CA HIS A 47 5.85 -12.99 3.38
C HIS A 47 4.68 -12.24 3.99
N PRO A 48 4.45 -12.33 5.31
CA PRO A 48 3.33 -11.64 5.95
C PRO A 48 3.58 -10.14 6.03
N SER A 49 2.51 -9.38 5.81
CA SER A 49 2.49 -7.93 6.03
C SER A 49 2.59 -7.59 7.52
N TRP A 50 2.19 -8.50 8.41
CA TRP A 50 2.41 -8.44 9.86
C TRP A 50 3.56 -9.37 10.26
N GLU A 51 4.71 -8.80 10.58
CA GLU A 51 5.92 -9.55 10.91
C GLU A 51 6.08 -9.69 12.43
N ALA A 52 5.75 -10.88 12.94
CA ALA A 52 5.88 -11.24 14.35
C ALA A 52 7.12 -12.11 14.66
N PHE A 53 7.92 -12.44 13.63
CA PHE A 53 9.05 -13.39 13.66
C PHE A 53 8.64 -14.86 13.90
N ASN A 54 7.40 -15.21 13.55
CA ASN A 54 6.86 -16.57 13.69
C ASN A 54 7.37 -17.51 12.58
N TRP A 55 7.79 -16.96 11.44
CA TRP A 55 8.33 -17.70 10.29
C TRP A 55 9.59 -17.02 9.76
N GLY A 56 10.26 -17.66 8.79
CA GLY A 56 11.50 -17.13 8.22
C GLY A 56 12.68 -17.27 9.19
N ARG A 57 13.57 -16.29 9.22
CA ARG A 57 14.77 -16.33 10.05
C ARG A 57 14.44 -16.00 11.51
N THR A 58 14.92 -16.82 12.44
CA THR A 58 14.73 -16.59 13.89
C THR A 58 15.14 -15.19 14.31
N GLY A 59 14.21 -14.46 14.95
CA GLY A 59 14.42 -13.11 15.47
C GLY A 59 14.46 -11.98 14.42
N GLN A 60 14.24 -12.29 13.13
CA GLN A 60 14.28 -11.30 12.04
C GLN A 60 13.12 -11.47 11.05
N GLY A 61 12.47 -12.63 11.06
CA GLY A 61 11.41 -12.95 10.11
C GLY A 61 11.93 -12.97 8.68
N PHE A 62 11.23 -12.26 7.80
CA PHE A 62 11.65 -12.05 6.41
C PHE A 62 12.39 -10.72 6.20
N LEU A 63 12.46 -9.84 7.22
CA LEU A 63 12.93 -8.45 7.06
C LEU A 63 14.34 -8.34 6.50
N SER A 64 15.26 -9.18 6.99
CA SER A 64 16.67 -9.16 6.58
C SER A 64 16.90 -9.56 5.12
N LEU A 65 15.90 -10.12 4.44
CA LEU A 65 15.97 -10.40 3.01
C LEU A 65 15.82 -9.12 2.17
N PHE A 66 15.21 -8.08 2.73
CA PHE A 66 14.78 -6.88 2.00
C PHE A 66 15.52 -5.62 2.46
N ILE A 67 15.74 -5.48 3.76
CA ILE A 67 16.38 -4.30 4.34
C ILE A 67 17.52 -4.75 5.25
N GLN A 68 18.70 -4.16 5.02
CA GLN A 68 19.83 -4.35 5.90
C GLN A 68 19.74 -3.34 7.06
N ASP A 69 19.68 -3.87 8.28
CA ASP A 69 19.67 -3.09 9.51
C ASP A 69 20.51 -3.83 10.58
N GLN A 70 20.97 -3.10 11.60
CA GLN A 70 21.72 -3.66 12.73
C GLN A 70 20.80 -4.50 13.63
N THR A 71 19.54 -4.09 13.76
CA THR A 71 18.53 -4.74 14.60
C THR A 71 17.19 -4.80 13.89
N PHE A 72 16.39 -5.80 14.22
CA PHE A 72 15.06 -6.00 13.62
C PHE A 72 13.98 -5.98 14.69
N SER A 73 12.89 -5.25 14.40
CA SER A 73 11.71 -5.15 15.25
C SER A 73 10.51 -5.80 14.59
N ARG A 74 9.66 -6.42 15.42
CA ARG A 74 8.31 -6.82 14.98
C ARG A 74 7.59 -5.58 14.48
N GLN A 75 6.94 -5.70 13.34
CA GLN A 75 6.40 -4.55 12.62
C GLN A 75 5.29 -4.97 11.68
N TRP A 76 4.54 -4.01 11.18
CA TRP A 76 3.59 -4.20 10.10
C TRP A 76 3.91 -3.24 8.96
N ARG A 77 3.60 -3.65 7.73
CA ARG A 77 3.78 -2.82 6.54
C ARG A 77 2.77 -3.20 5.47
N TYR A 78 2.17 -2.19 4.86
CA TYR A 78 1.21 -2.35 3.77
C TYR A 78 1.62 -1.49 2.59
N THR A 79 1.26 -1.96 1.41
CA THR A 79 1.48 -1.29 0.12
C THR A 79 0.14 -1.16 -0.57
N ASP A 80 -0.17 0.05 -1.01
CA ASP A 80 -1.33 0.36 -1.82
C ASP A 80 -1.02 0.16 -3.31
N ALA A 81 -2.04 -0.20 -4.09
CA ALA A 81 -2.03 -0.16 -5.54
C ALA A 81 -2.92 1.00 -6.02
N PRO A 82 -2.33 2.18 -6.34
CA PRO A 82 -3.09 3.41 -6.57
C PRO A 82 -4.08 3.32 -7.73
N ASP A 83 -3.81 2.47 -8.71
CA ASP A 83 -4.72 2.19 -9.81
C ASP A 83 -6.01 1.48 -9.33
N ALA A 84 -5.90 0.58 -8.34
CA ALA A 84 -7.04 -0.13 -7.78
C ALA A 84 -7.92 0.78 -6.93
N ASP A 85 -7.33 1.60 -6.06
CA ASP A 85 -8.05 2.61 -5.28
C ASP A 85 -8.70 3.65 -6.22
N ALA A 86 -8.00 4.13 -7.24
CA ALA A 86 -8.57 5.04 -8.25
C ALA A 86 -9.73 4.39 -9.02
N ARG A 87 -9.62 3.10 -9.39
CA ARG A 87 -10.69 2.35 -10.05
C ARG A 87 -11.91 2.19 -9.16
N ALA A 88 -11.72 1.97 -7.86
CA ALA A 88 -12.82 1.93 -6.90
C ALA A 88 -13.53 3.29 -6.80
N ILE A 89 -12.79 4.39 -6.75
CA ILE A 89 -13.35 5.76 -6.76
C ILE A 89 -14.12 6.00 -8.07
N GLN A 90 -13.55 5.61 -9.21
CA GLN A 90 -14.21 5.73 -10.51
C GLN A 90 -15.52 4.94 -10.57
N ALA A 91 -15.55 3.72 -10.03
CA ALA A 91 -16.77 2.92 -9.97
C ALA A 91 -17.86 3.59 -9.12
N ILE A 92 -17.48 4.17 -7.97
CA ILE A 92 -18.43 4.88 -7.10
C ILE A 92 -18.94 6.18 -7.73
N TYR A 93 -18.12 6.87 -8.52
CA TYR A 93 -18.58 8.01 -9.32
C TYR A 93 -19.74 7.62 -10.24
N TRP A 94 -19.61 6.54 -11.01
CA TRP A 94 -20.68 6.07 -11.89
C TRP A 94 -21.89 5.56 -11.12
N ALA A 95 -21.68 4.84 -10.01
CA ALA A 95 -22.77 4.41 -9.15
C ALA A 95 -23.60 5.60 -8.64
N LYS A 96 -22.96 6.73 -8.32
CA LYS A 96 -23.66 7.96 -7.90
C LYS A 96 -24.52 8.54 -9.02
N ILE A 97 -23.97 8.65 -10.24
CA ILE A 97 -24.71 9.14 -11.40
C ILE A 97 -25.94 8.28 -11.65
N TRP A 98 -25.76 6.96 -11.76
CA TRP A 98 -26.86 6.05 -12.05
C TRP A 98 -27.91 5.99 -10.94
N ALA A 99 -27.47 6.10 -9.67
CA ALA A 99 -28.41 6.18 -8.56
C ALA A 99 -29.25 7.45 -8.62
N ASP A 100 -28.65 8.60 -8.92
CA ASP A 100 -29.37 9.88 -9.01
C ASP A 100 -30.37 9.89 -10.16
N GLU A 101 -30.01 9.31 -11.31
CA GLU A 101 -30.93 9.11 -12.44
C GLU A 101 -32.16 8.27 -12.08
N GLN A 102 -32.03 7.39 -11.07
CA GLN A 102 -33.11 6.56 -10.53
C GLN A 102 -33.80 7.15 -9.29
N GLY A 103 -33.56 8.43 -8.98
CA GLY A 103 -34.18 9.11 -7.83
C GLY A 103 -33.34 9.09 -6.53
N GLY A 104 -32.09 8.64 -6.61
CA GLY A 104 -31.11 8.65 -5.53
C GLY A 104 -31.05 7.35 -4.71
N SER A 105 -29.92 7.14 -4.00
CA SER A 105 -29.73 6.01 -3.09
C SER A 105 -28.94 6.40 -1.84
N PRO A 106 -29.52 6.28 -0.63
CA PRO A 106 -28.80 6.53 0.62
C PRO A 106 -27.57 5.61 0.80
N ILE A 107 -27.62 4.39 0.29
CA ILE A 107 -26.50 3.43 0.31
C ILE A 107 -25.35 3.99 -0.53
N VAL A 108 -25.63 4.42 -1.76
CA VAL A 108 -24.62 4.98 -2.66
C VAL A 108 -24.05 6.29 -2.08
N ASN A 109 -24.88 7.15 -1.50
CA ASN A 109 -24.42 8.36 -0.83
C ASN A 109 -23.41 8.06 0.29
N GLY A 110 -23.66 7.02 1.10
CA GLY A 110 -22.70 6.56 2.11
C GLY A 110 -21.39 6.02 1.52
N LEU A 111 -21.46 5.34 0.37
CA LEU A 111 -20.27 4.87 -0.34
C LEU A 111 -19.47 6.00 -0.96
N VAL A 112 -20.12 7.06 -1.46
CA VAL A 112 -19.45 8.27 -1.98
C VAL A 112 -18.56 8.89 -0.91
N THR A 113 -19.04 8.99 0.34
CA THR A 113 -18.20 9.51 1.44
C THR A 113 -16.96 8.64 1.68
N LYS A 114 -17.08 7.32 1.56
CA LYS A 114 -15.95 6.39 1.69
C LYS A 114 -14.98 6.51 0.51
N ALA A 115 -15.48 6.62 -0.72
CA ALA A 115 -14.66 6.82 -1.91
C ALA A 115 -13.93 8.17 -1.87
N ALA A 116 -14.60 9.23 -1.42
CA ALA A 116 -13.97 10.54 -1.22
C ALA A 116 -12.84 10.45 -0.19
N LYS A 117 -13.05 9.75 0.93
CA LYS A 117 -12.01 9.50 1.94
C LYS A 117 -10.84 8.71 1.35
N MET A 118 -11.11 7.66 0.58
CA MET A 118 -10.08 6.89 -0.14
C MET A 118 -9.27 7.79 -1.08
N GLY A 119 -9.94 8.63 -1.87
CA GLY A 119 -9.29 9.61 -2.75
C GLY A 119 -8.42 10.63 -2.01
N ASP A 120 -8.81 11.00 -0.78
CA ASP A 120 -8.03 11.90 0.06
C ASP A 120 -6.70 11.27 0.51
N TYR A 121 -6.71 9.99 0.91
CA TYR A 121 -5.49 9.23 1.22
C TYR A 121 -4.68 8.86 -0.02
N LEU A 122 -5.34 8.60 -1.17
CA LEU A 122 -4.69 8.27 -2.44
C LEU A 122 -3.72 9.37 -2.90
N ARG A 123 -3.82 10.60 -2.38
CA ARG A 123 -2.85 11.68 -2.59
C ARG A 123 -1.42 11.30 -2.18
N TYR A 124 -1.22 10.32 -1.28
CA TYR A 124 0.11 9.78 -0.98
C TYR A 124 0.80 9.18 -2.22
N SER A 125 0.05 8.65 -3.18
CA SER A 125 0.59 8.18 -4.46
C SER A 125 1.14 9.27 -5.36
N MET A 126 0.89 10.56 -5.04
CA MET A 126 1.32 11.70 -5.86
C MET A 126 2.65 12.29 -5.42
N ILE A 127 3.26 11.75 -4.36
CA ILE A 127 4.45 12.29 -3.72
C ILE A 127 5.64 11.38 -4.07
N ASP A 128 6.81 11.96 -4.32
CA ASP A 128 8.05 11.20 -4.43
C ASP A 128 8.23 10.26 -3.23
N LYS A 129 8.76 9.05 -3.47
CA LYS A 129 8.90 7.98 -2.47
C LYS A 129 9.54 8.45 -1.15
N TYR A 130 10.48 9.39 -1.23
CA TYR A 130 11.21 9.95 -0.08
C TYR A 130 11.01 11.45 0.07
N PHE A 131 9.88 11.98 -0.43
CA PHE A 131 9.52 13.40 -0.35
C PHE A 131 10.58 14.34 -0.96
N LYS A 132 11.32 13.86 -1.97
CA LYS A 132 12.30 14.66 -2.70
C LYS A 132 11.63 15.65 -3.63
N LYS A 133 12.29 16.78 -3.88
CA LYS A 133 11.83 17.79 -4.84
C LYS A 133 11.76 17.19 -6.25
N ILE A 134 10.63 17.40 -6.93
CA ILE A 134 10.43 16.98 -8.32
C ILE A 134 11.22 17.87 -9.28
N GLY A 135 11.76 17.24 -10.33
CA GLY A 135 12.49 17.90 -11.41
C GLY A 135 14.02 17.79 -11.24
N ASN A 136 14.69 17.19 -12.23
CA ASN A 136 16.14 17.00 -12.26
C ASN A 136 16.74 16.43 -10.95
N CYS A 137 15.98 15.57 -10.26
CA CYS A 137 16.39 14.92 -9.02
C CYS A 137 17.40 13.81 -9.31
N VAL A 138 18.67 14.19 -9.49
CA VAL A 138 19.78 13.29 -9.77
C VAL A 138 20.74 13.27 -8.57
N GLY A 139 21.12 12.07 -8.15
CA GLY A 139 21.95 11.82 -6.97
C GLY A 139 21.14 11.83 -5.67
N ALA A 140 21.14 10.71 -4.94
CA ALA A 140 20.32 10.52 -3.74
C ALA A 140 20.67 11.49 -2.59
N THR A 141 21.95 11.83 -2.47
CA THR A 141 22.49 12.73 -1.44
C THR A 141 22.40 14.21 -1.81
N THR A 142 22.30 14.52 -3.11
CA THR A 142 22.27 15.90 -3.64
C THR A 142 20.86 16.40 -3.87
N CYS A 143 19.94 15.54 -4.29
CA CYS A 143 18.55 15.92 -4.47
C CYS A 143 17.89 16.25 -3.12
N PRO A 144 17.35 17.47 -2.93
CA PRO A 144 16.83 17.90 -1.63
C PRO A 144 15.48 17.24 -1.32
N ALA A 145 15.28 16.87 -0.05
CA ALA A 145 13.95 16.61 0.49
C ALA A 145 13.26 17.94 0.78
N VAL A 146 11.96 18.04 0.49
CA VAL A 146 11.15 19.24 0.73
C VAL A 146 9.87 18.85 1.45
N MET A 147 9.51 19.61 2.47
CA MET A 147 8.35 19.38 3.33
C MET A 147 7.55 20.66 3.46
N GLY A 148 6.23 20.54 3.67
CA GLY A 148 5.33 21.70 3.81
C GLY A 148 5.02 22.43 2.50
N THR A 149 5.55 21.98 1.38
CA THR A 149 5.25 22.47 0.03
C THR A 149 4.71 21.34 -0.84
N LYS A 150 4.22 21.66 -2.05
CA LYS A 150 3.84 20.66 -3.06
C LYS A 150 4.99 20.33 -4.03
N ASP A 151 6.20 20.82 -3.78
CA ASP A 151 7.34 20.65 -4.68
C ASP A 151 7.83 19.19 -4.75
N ASN A 152 7.40 18.34 -3.81
CA ASN A 152 7.64 16.89 -3.83
C ASN A 152 6.51 16.10 -4.51
N MET A 153 5.47 16.78 -5.03
CA MET A 153 4.33 16.15 -5.69
C MET A 153 4.51 16.16 -7.19
N HIS A 154 4.48 14.98 -7.82
CA HIS A 154 4.46 14.84 -9.28
C HIS A 154 3.03 14.85 -9.86
N PHE A 155 1.99 14.81 -9.00
CA PHE A 155 0.57 14.88 -9.39
C PHE A 155 0.10 13.78 -10.35
N LEU A 156 0.78 12.63 -10.31
CA LEU A 156 0.41 11.40 -11.02
C LEU A 156 0.12 10.31 -9.99
N LEU A 157 -0.60 9.26 -10.38
CA LEU A 157 -0.72 8.05 -9.56
C LEU A 157 0.56 7.23 -9.74
N ALA A 158 1.44 7.22 -8.73
CA ALA A 158 2.64 6.39 -8.74
C ALA A 158 2.32 4.89 -8.66
N TRP A 159 3.35 4.05 -8.76
CA TRP A 159 3.21 2.59 -8.67
C TRP A 159 2.66 2.12 -7.32
N TYR A 160 3.00 2.82 -6.24
CA TYR A 160 2.50 2.56 -4.90
C TYR A 160 2.69 3.76 -3.99
N TYR A 161 1.98 3.76 -2.87
CA TYR A 161 2.47 4.32 -1.62
C TYR A 161 2.46 3.22 -0.56
N ALA A 162 3.30 3.36 0.47
CA ALA A 162 3.44 2.34 1.52
C ALA A 162 3.51 2.98 2.90
N TRP A 163 3.05 2.24 3.90
CA TRP A 163 3.08 2.67 5.31
C TRP A 163 3.33 1.48 6.22
N GLY A 164 4.03 1.71 7.32
CA GLY A 164 4.39 0.68 8.29
C GLY A 164 4.68 1.26 9.67
N GLY A 165 4.88 0.39 10.65
CA GLY A 165 5.21 0.74 12.04
C GLY A 165 5.34 -0.44 12.96
#